data_AF-A0A919V682-F1
#
_entry.id   AF-A0A919V682-F1
#
_cell.length_a   1.000
_cell.length_b   1.000
_cell.length_c   1.000
_cell.angle_alpha   90.00
_cell.angle_beta   90.00
_cell.angle_gamma   90.00
#
_symmetry.space_group_name_H-M   'P 1'
#
loop_
_entity.id
_entity.type
_entity.pdbx_description
1 polymer ?
#
loop_
_entity_poly.entity_id
_entity_poly.type
_entity_poly.pdbx_seq_one_letter_code
_entity_poly.pdbx_strand_id
1 'polypeptide(L)'
;MLLYSDPKVGELRGYYDGWLAEVDEHGRVFEYTGHGEGDQTFEGRHGTGNRATLHHVDDGRDLQVFKAVGVVPGTGTKRHRYVGRFALDQIQPYVMRQAPNSNHVMRRVIVFRLRPLGSEYQHVEDDVIPPATSTSAIVVPSSVTTSAIVEPETNKKTKSLRSAAPKTTAERREAKLADQFQSFMKAQGRDLKRFQITVKGLTGTLLTDLYDAQGHVLYELKGTCTREAVRMAIGQLLDYRRHVEPRYPGLAVLLPGEPHEDLRALLAELQISLAYWDGATFIDVPL
;
A
#
# COMPACT_ATOMS: atom_id res chain seq x y z
N MET A 1 0.21 22.96 0.46
CA MET A 1 0.28 22.44 -0.92
C MET A 1 -1.13 22.18 -1.42
N LEU A 2 -1.43 22.42 -2.69
CA LEU A 2 -2.76 22.20 -3.26
C LEU A 2 -2.78 20.87 -4.00
N LEU A 3 -3.78 20.03 -3.73
CA LEU A 3 -4.03 18.78 -4.44
C LEU A 3 -5.36 18.91 -5.19
N TYR A 4 -5.34 18.58 -6.48
CA TYR A 4 -6.52 18.64 -7.33
C TYR A 4 -6.88 17.24 -7.82
N SER A 5 -8.10 16.84 -7.54
CA SER A 5 -8.70 15.57 -7.96
C SER A 5 -9.79 15.83 -9.00
N ASP A 6 -9.75 15.05 -10.09
CA ASP A 6 -10.80 15.03 -11.11
C ASP A 6 -11.23 13.58 -11.39
N PRO A 7 -12.40 13.15 -10.90
CA PRO A 7 -12.90 11.79 -11.10
C PRO A 7 -12.96 11.35 -12.56
N LYS A 8 -13.36 12.25 -13.47
CA LYS A 8 -13.51 11.92 -14.90
C LYS A 8 -12.15 11.63 -15.54
N VAL A 9 -11.10 12.28 -15.06
CA VAL A 9 -9.72 12.02 -15.55
C VAL A 9 -9.16 10.77 -14.90
N GLY A 10 -9.43 10.54 -13.61
CA GLY A 10 -9.00 9.34 -12.89
C GLY A 10 -9.59 8.06 -13.50
N GLU A 11 -10.91 8.05 -13.77
CA GLU A 11 -11.62 6.91 -14.36
C GLU A 11 -11.00 6.46 -15.69
N LEU A 12 -10.70 7.43 -16.58
CA LEU A 12 -10.05 7.17 -17.86
C LEU A 12 -8.63 6.57 -17.71
N ARG A 13 -8.03 6.73 -16.53
CA ARG A 13 -6.70 6.26 -16.16
C ARG A 13 -6.77 5.12 -15.14
N GLY A 14 -7.96 4.52 -14.94
CA GLY A 14 -8.17 3.38 -14.06
C GLY A 14 -7.83 3.61 -12.58
N TYR A 15 -7.94 4.85 -12.09
CA TYR A 15 -7.83 5.14 -10.65
C TYR A 15 -8.96 6.06 -10.19
N TYR A 16 -9.28 6.00 -8.90
CA TYR A 16 -10.30 6.85 -8.30
C TYR A 16 -9.69 7.58 -7.11
N ASP A 17 -9.83 8.91 -7.11
CA ASP A 17 -9.50 9.73 -5.96
C ASP A 17 -10.79 10.07 -5.22
N GLY A 18 -10.80 9.89 -3.90
CA GLY A 18 -12.01 10.04 -3.12
C GLY A 18 -11.92 9.48 -1.71
N TRP A 19 -13.03 9.56 -0.99
CA TRP A 19 -13.17 8.91 0.31
C TRP A 19 -13.29 7.40 0.13
N LEU A 20 -12.60 6.64 0.98
CA LEU A 20 -12.96 5.24 1.20
C LEU A 20 -14.32 5.18 1.90
N ALA A 21 -15.17 4.23 1.48
CA ALA A 21 -16.41 3.95 2.19
C ALA A 21 -16.13 3.32 3.56
N GLU A 22 -15.07 2.51 3.63
CA GLU A 22 -14.58 1.90 4.86
C GLU A 22 -13.91 2.94 5.77
N VAL A 23 -14.15 2.80 7.06
CA VAL A 23 -13.55 3.61 8.12
C VAL A 23 -12.72 2.67 8.98
N ASP A 24 -11.45 3.00 9.20
CA ASP A 24 -10.60 2.24 10.10
C ASP A 24 -10.59 2.84 11.52
N GLU A 25 -9.84 2.23 12.43
CA GLU A 25 -9.74 2.67 13.83
C GLU A 25 -9.22 4.11 14.01
N HIS A 26 -8.59 4.68 12.97
CA HIS A 26 -8.09 6.05 12.95
C HIS A 26 -9.01 7.01 12.19
N GLY A 27 -10.17 6.53 11.72
CA GLY A 27 -11.20 7.31 11.08
C GLY A 27 -11.23 7.16 9.55
N ARG A 28 -11.69 8.20 8.87
CA ARG A 28 -11.86 8.20 7.40
C ARG A 28 -10.52 8.37 6.69
N VAL A 29 -10.42 7.80 5.50
CA VAL A 29 -9.28 7.97 4.59
C VAL A 29 -9.78 8.55 3.28
N PHE A 30 -9.09 9.57 2.79
CA PHE A 30 -9.22 10.03 1.41
C PHE A 30 -8.02 9.54 0.62
N GLU A 31 -8.23 8.79 -0.45
CA GLU A 31 -7.16 8.36 -1.36
C GLU A 31 -6.93 9.38 -2.46
N TYR A 32 -5.66 9.69 -2.71
CA TYR A 32 -5.22 10.59 -3.76
C TYR A 32 -4.08 9.98 -4.55
N THR A 33 -4.28 9.82 -5.84
CA THR A 33 -3.30 9.23 -6.75
C THR A 33 -2.26 10.28 -7.16
N GLY A 34 -0.99 9.92 -7.05
CA GLY A 34 0.15 10.74 -7.43
C GLY A 34 0.13 11.11 -8.92
N HIS A 35 1.00 12.06 -9.28
CA HIS A 35 1.12 12.54 -10.63
C HIS A 35 2.12 11.71 -11.46
N GLY A 36 1.85 11.60 -12.76
CA GLY A 36 2.70 10.94 -13.77
C GLY A 36 1.88 10.13 -14.77
N GLU A 37 2.42 9.84 -15.95
CA GLU A 37 1.80 8.98 -16.98
C GLU A 37 2.45 7.59 -17.10
N GLY A 38 3.73 7.46 -16.71
CA GLY A 38 4.43 6.18 -16.57
C GLY A 38 4.45 5.71 -15.12
N ASP A 39 5.39 4.82 -14.81
CA ASP A 39 5.67 4.42 -13.44
C ASP A 39 5.97 5.64 -12.57
N GLN A 40 5.15 5.83 -11.54
CA GLN A 40 5.28 6.94 -10.63
C GLN A 40 6.44 6.70 -9.67
N THR A 41 7.18 7.78 -9.40
CA THR A 41 8.36 7.79 -8.54
C THR A 41 8.33 9.02 -7.63
N PHE A 42 9.15 8.99 -6.58
CA PHE A 42 9.50 10.15 -5.76
C PHE A 42 10.80 10.83 -6.21
N GLU A 43 11.50 10.22 -7.18
CA GLU A 43 12.83 10.63 -7.61
C GLU A 43 12.82 11.39 -8.94
N GLY A 44 13.92 12.09 -9.19
CA GLY A 44 14.15 12.83 -10.43
C GLY A 44 13.11 13.93 -10.70
N ARG A 45 13.12 14.43 -11.94
CA ARG A 45 12.23 15.52 -12.37
C ARG A 45 10.76 15.13 -12.27
N HIS A 46 10.43 13.91 -12.69
CA HIS A 46 9.06 13.41 -12.72
C HIS A 46 8.48 13.09 -11.33
N GLY A 47 9.31 12.84 -10.32
CA GLY A 47 8.87 12.58 -8.96
C GLY A 47 8.73 13.81 -8.06
N THR A 48 9.14 15.01 -8.53
CA THR A 48 9.19 16.21 -7.69
C THR A 48 7.84 16.54 -7.02
N GLY A 49 6.73 16.42 -7.75
CA GLY A 49 5.39 16.66 -7.20
C GLY A 49 5.01 15.64 -6.13
N ASN A 50 5.21 14.35 -6.40
CA ASN A 50 4.94 13.27 -5.45
C ASN A 50 5.81 13.40 -4.18
N ARG A 51 7.08 13.78 -4.35
CA ARG A 51 8.00 14.06 -3.26
C ARG A 51 7.54 15.26 -2.41
N ALA A 52 7.03 16.32 -3.04
CA ALA A 52 6.48 17.46 -2.32
C ALA A 52 5.23 17.09 -1.49
N THR A 53 4.40 16.15 -1.97
CA THR A 53 3.30 15.57 -1.18
C THR A 53 3.85 14.75 -0.02
N LEU A 54 4.83 13.88 -0.28
CA LEU A 54 5.45 13.01 0.72
C LEU A 54 6.05 13.79 1.89
N HIS A 55 6.77 14.88 1.58
CA HIS A 55 7.47 15.73 2.56
C HIS A 55 6.67 16.97 2.99
N HIS A 56 5.36 17.04 2.74
CA HIS A 56 4.57 18.24 3.06
C HIS A 56 4.73 18.68 4.53
N VAL A 57 4.81 17.74 5.47
CA VAL A 57 5.03 18.02 6.90
C VAL A 57 6.42 18.59 7.16
N ASP A 58 7.48 18.00 6.59
CA ASP A 58 8.86 18.49 6.73
C ASP A 58 8.98 19.93 6.22
N ASP A 59 8.21 20.28 5.19
CA ASP A 59 8.13 21.61 4.61
C ASP A 59 7.19 22.57 5.35
N GLY A 60 6.57 22.15 6.46
CA GLY A 60 5.63 22.95 7.25
C GLY A 60 4.33 23.30 6.51
N ARG A 61 3.89 22.44 5.58
CA ARG A 61 2.70 22.67 4.75
C ARG A 61 1.64 21.60 5.01
N ASP A 62 0.38 22.00 5.00
CA ASP A 62 -0.76 21.07 4.91
C ASP A 62 -1.07 20.69 3.46
N LEU A 63 -1.82 19.60 3.27
CA LEU A 63 -2.41 19.21 1.99
C LEU A 63 -3.82 19.79 1.89
N GLN A 64 -4.03 20.70 0.96
CA GLN A 64 -5.31 21.36 0.68
C GLN A 64 -5.97 20.64 -0.49
N VAL A 65 -7.04 19.87 -0.26
CA VAL A 65 -7.65 19.02 -1.29
C VAL A 65 -8.81 19.75 -1.96
N PHE A 66 -8.84 19.71 -3.29
CA PHE A 66 -9.89 20.26 -4.14
C PHE A 66 -10.40 19.19 -5.10
N LYS A 67 -11.71 19.12 -5.30
CA LYS A 67 -12.35 18.17 -6.23
C LYS A 67 -13.08 18.91 -7.35
N ALA A 68 -12.92 18.47 -8.59
CA ALA A 68 -13.65 19.03 -9.72
C ALA A 68 -15.16 18.70 -9.60
N VAL A 69 -16.01 19.72 -9.68
CA VAL A 69 -17.49 19.60 -9.54
C VAL A 69 -18.25 20.09 -10.79
N GLY A 70 -17.54 20.33 -11.89
CA GLY A 70 -18.13 20.75 -13.17
C GLY A 70 -17.28 21.80 -13.88
N VAL A 71 -17.88 22.51 -14.83
CA VAL A 71 -17.25 23.60 -15.58
C VAL A 71 -18.00 24.90 -15.36
N VAL A 72 -17.31 26.03 -15.49
CA VAL A 72 -17.94 27.36 -15.49
C VAL A 72 -18.80 27.48 -16.77
N PRO A 73 -20.10 27.82 -16.66
CA PRO A 73 -20.99 27.93 -17.82
C PRO A 73 -20.40 28.81 -18.93
N GLY A 74 -20.49 28.36 -20.18
CA GLY A 74 -19.94 29.08 -21.34
C GLY A 74 -18.43 28.99 -21.50
N THR A 75 -17.72 28.19 -20.69
CA THR A 75 -16.26 28.01 -20.79
C THR A 75 -15.83 26.55 -20.59
N GLY A 76 -14.57 26.23 -20.89
CA GLY A 76 -13.94 24.95 -20.54
C GLY A 76 -13.31 24.90 -19.14
N THR A 77 -13.42 25.96 -18.35
CA THR A 77 -12.73 26.10 -17.06
C THR A 77 -13.39 25.22 -16.00
N LYS A 78 -12.61 24.33 -15.37
CA LYS A 78 -13.11 23.46 -14.30
C LYS A 78 -13.40 24.26 -13.02
N ARG A 79 -14.60 24.06 -12.46
CA ARG A 79 -14.96 24.49 -11.11
C ARG A 79 -14.52 23.44 -10.13
N HIS A 80 -13.86 23.88 -9.06
CA HIS A 80 -13.38 23.01 -8.01
C HIS A 80 -14.03 23.39 -6.68
N ARG A 81 -14.46 22.38 -5.94
CA ARG A 81 -14.91 22.51 -4.56
C ARG A 81 -13.75 22.19 -3.63
N TYR A 82 -13.58 23.00 -2.61
CA TYR A 82 -12.61 22.74 -1.57
C TYR A 82 -13.13 21.64 -0.63
N VAL A 83 -12.37 20.55 -0.49
CA VAL A 83 -12.74 19.39 0.33
C VAL A 83 -12.28 19.59 1.77
N GLY A 84 -11.07 20.09 1.99
CA GLY A 84 -10.54 20.36 3.33
C GLY A 84 -9.03 20.34 3.41
N ARG A 85 -8.53 20.48 4.66
CA ARG A 85 -7.11 20.31 5.02
C ARG A 85 -6.85 18.87 5.42
N PHE A 86 -5.73 18.34 4.98
CA PHE A 86 -5.32 16.97 5.22
C PHE A 86 -3.83 16.89 5.56
N ALA A 87 -3.48 15.80 6.24
CA ALA A 87 -2.13 15.30 6.32
C ALA A 87 -2.09 13.87 5.76
N LEU A 88 -0.88 13.37 5.47
CA LEU A 88 -0.72 11.95 5.17
C LEU A 88 -1.12 11.10 6.38
N ASP A 89 -1.69 9.95 6.09
CA ASP A 89 -1.86 8.88 7.05
C ASP A 89 -0.52 8.58 7.70
N GLN A 90 -0.56 8.52 9.02
CA GLN A 90 0.63 8.43 9.85
C GLN A 90 1.22 7.03 9.86
N ILE A 91 0.41 5.99 9.65
CA ILE A 91 0.83 4.59 9.70
C ILE A 91 1.17 4.12 8.28
N GLN A 92 0.29 4.41 7.32
CA GLN A 92 0.48 4.02 5.93
C GLN A 92 0.24 5.24 5.02
N PRO A 93 1.24 6.12 4.86
CA PRO A 93 1.08 7.38 4.14
C PRO A 93 0.74 7.19 2.66
N TYR A 94 1.18 6.09 2.05
CA TYR A 94 0.78 5.71 0.70
C TYR A 94 0.87 4.20 0.47
N VAL A 95 0.29 3.75 -0.64
CA VAL A 95 0.51 2.40 -1.16
C VAL A 95 0.93 2.50 -2.61
N MET A 96 1.82 1.62 -3.03
CA MET A 96 2.06 1.43 -4.46
C MET A 96 0.99 0.47 -4.98
N ARG A 97 0.41 0.79 -6.14
CA ARG A 97 -0.54 -0.08 -6.85
C ARG A 97 -0.13 -0.19 -8.31
N GLN A 98 -0.69 -1.18 -9.01
CA GLN A 98 -0.71 -1.23 -10.45
C GLN A 98 -2.07 -0.74 -10.96
N ALA A 99 -2.05 0.22 -11.88
CA ALA A 99 -3.22 0.75 -12.57
C ALA A 99 -2.84 1.06 -14.02
N PRO A 100 -3.80 1.04 -14.97
CA PRO A 100 -3.51 1.45 -16.34
C PRO A 100 -3.19 2.96 -16.41
N ASN A 101 -2.60 3.41 -17.50
CA ASN A 101 -2.57 4.83 -17.86
C ASN A 101 -3.61 5.13 -18.95
N SER A 102 -3.58 6.35 -19.51
CA SER A 102 -4.49 6.75 -20.59
C SER A 102 -4.40 5.90 -21.85
N ASN A 103 -3.29 5.16 -22.03
CA ASN A 103 -3.05 4.26 -23.16
C ASN A 103 -3.31 2.79 -22.78
N HIS A 104 -3.96 2.53 -21.65
CA HIS A 104 -4.22 1.19 -21.10
C HIS A 104 -2.96 0.36 -20.78
N VAL A 105 -1.81 1.01 -20.65
CA VAL A 105 -0.57 0.36 -20.23
C VAL A 105 -0.51 0.33 -18.70
N MET A 106 -0.35 -0.87 -18.14
CA MET A 106 -0.20 -1.05 -16.69
C MET A 106 1.08 -0.40 -16.20
N ARG A 107 0.95 0.33 -15.09
CA ARG A 107 2.04 1.09 -14.49
C ARG A 107 1.90 1.15 -12.98
N ARG A 108 3.02 1.41 -12.34
CA ARG A 108 3.08 1.69 -10.92
C ARG A 108 2.49 3.07 -10.63
N VAL A 109 1.55 3.14 -9.70
CA VAL A 109 0.97 4.38 -9.19
C VAL A 109 1.19 4.48 -7.68
N ILE A 110 1.46 5.70 -7.21
CA ILE A 110 1.50 6.04 -5.80
C ILE A 110 0.09 6.46 -5.41
N VAL A 111 -0.53 5.79 -4.44
CA VAL A 111 -1.82 6.21 -3.89
C VAL A 111 -1.58 6.72 -2.47
N PHE A 112 -1.60 8.03 -2.30
CA PHE A 112 -1.49 8.69 -1.00
C PHE A 112 -2.77 8.46 -0.20
N ARG A 113 -2.61 8.12 1.07
CA ARG A 113 -3.70 7.98 2.03
C ARG A 113 -3.70 9.24 2.89
N LEU A 114 -4.80 9.99 2.87
CA LEU A 114 -4.92 11.28 3.50
C LEU A 114 -5.92 11.23 4.66
N ARG A 115 -5.57 11.88 5.78
CA ARG A 115 -6.41 12.06 6.96
C ARG A 115 -6.78 13.52 7.13
N PRO A 116 -8.05 13.86 7.39
CA PRO A 116 -8.45 15.25 7.58
C PRO A 116 -7.78 15.86 8.82
N LEU A 117 -7.43 17.14 8.72
CA LEU A 117 -6.90 17.93 9.83
C LEU A 117 -8.04 18.70 10.50
N GLY A 118 -8.45 18.24 11.68
CA GLY A 118 -9.56 18.81 12.43
C GLY A 118 -10.92 18.36 11.91
N SER A 119 -11.97 19.07 12.32
CA SER A 119 -13.38 18.75 12.00
C SER A 119 -13.90 19.43 10.74
N GLU A 120 -13.15 20.36 10.16
CA GLU A 120 -13.57 21.16 9.01
C GLU A 120 -13.14 20.49 7.69
N TYR A 121 -13.94 19.52 7.25
CA TYR A 121 -13.81 18.91 5.93
C TYR A 121 -15.19 18.54 5.38
N GLN A 122 -15.29 18.45 4.06
CA GLN A 122 -16.50 18.03 3.37
C GLN A 122 -16.42 16.55 3.04
N HIS A 123 -17.43 15.82 3.49
CA HIS A 123 -17.67 14.43 3.14
C HIS A 123 -19.03 14.32 2.46
N VAL A 124 -19.03 14.31 1.13
CA VAL A 124 -20.24 14.14 0.32
C VAL A 124 -20.21 12.77 -0.34
N GLU A 125 -21.38 12.17 -0.56
CA GLU A 125 -21.46 10.80 -1.10
C GLU A 125 -20.84 10.68 -2.49
N ASP A 126 -21.02 11.70 -3.35
CA ASP A 126 -20.39 11.80 -4.66
C ASP A 126 -18.84 11.84 -4.59
N ASP A 127 -18.29 12.05 -3.39
CA ASP A 127 -16.85 12.02 -3.18
C ASP A 127 -16.30 10.64 -2.83
N VAL A 128 -17.16 9.68 -2.48
CA VAL A 128 -16.79 8.33 -2.14
C VAL A 128 -16.36 7.58 -3.40
N ILE A 129 -15.27 6.82 -3.30
CA ILE A 129 -14.80 5.98 -4.40
C ILE A 129 -15.91 4.96 -4.74
N PRO A 130 -16.28 4.80 -6.02
CA PRO A 130 -17.26 3.79 -6.40
C PRO A 130 -16.79 2.39 -5.96
N PRO A 131 -17.65 1.62 -5.28
CA PRO A 131 -17.29 0.27 -4.87
C PRO A 131 -17.06 -0.62 -6.09
N ALA A 132 -16.14 -1.56 -5.96
CA ALA A 132 -15.82 -2.48 -7.03
C ALA A 132 -17.03 -3.33 -7.43
N THR A 133 -17.27 -3.45 -8.74
CA THR A 133 -18.40 -4.20 -9.29
C THR A 133 -18.19 -5.71 -9.26
N SER A 134 -16.93 -6.15 -9.22
CA SER A 134 -16.52 -7.54 -9.14
C SER A 134 -15.28 -7.71 -8.26
N THR A 135 -15.07 -8.94 -7.78
CA THR A 135 -13.84 -9.32 -7.08
C THR A 135 -12.80 -9.73 -8.12
N SER A 136 -11.58 -9.24 -7.98
CA SER A 136 -10.45 -9.61 -8.82
C SER A 136 -9.16 -9.65 -8.00
N ALA A 137 -8.25 -10.54 -8.38
CA ALA A 137 -6.90 -10.59 -7.84
C ALA A 137 -5.92 -10.65 -9.01
N ILE A 138 -5.08 -9.62 -9.14
CA ILE A 138 -4.06 -9.56 -10.19
C ILE A 138 -2.68 -9.73 -9.59
N VAL A 139 -1.85 -10.53 -10.26
CA VAL A 139 -0.45 -10.68 -9.88
C VAL A 139 0.33 -9.46 -10.34
N VAL A 140 1.02 -8.80 -9.42
CA VAL A 140 1.82 -7.60 -9.68
C VAL A 140 3.26 -7.81 -9.19
N PRO A 141 4.24 -7.03 -9.71
CA PRO A 141 5.62 -7.15 -9.25
C PRO A 141 5.75 -6.94 -7.72
N SER A 142 6.63 -7.70 -7.07
CA SER A 142 6.93 -7.55 -5.64
C SER A 142 7.48 -6.16 -5.27
N SER A 143 8.13 -5.47 -6.21
CA SER A 143 8.59 -4.07 -6.05
C SER A 143 7.47 -3.03 -5.92
N VAL A 144 6.21 -3.43 -6.07
CA VAL A 144 5.04 -2.64 -5.69
C VAL A 144 4.87 -2.75 -4.17
N THR A 145 5.83 -2.19 -3.42
CA THR A 145 5.90 -2.33 -1.96
C THR A 145 4.89 -1.42 -1.24
N THR A 146 4.45 -1.84 -0.06
CA THR A 146 3.91 -0.98 1.01
C THR A 146 4.87 0.19 1.25
N SER A 147 4.37 1.44 1.32
CA SER A 147 5.14 2.68 1.63
C SER A 147 6.67 2.48 1.81
N ALA A 148 7.41 2.25 0.72
CA ALA A 148 8.84 1.98 0.85
C ALA A 148 9.54 3.28 1.31
N ILE A 149 10.31 3.23 2.40
CA ILE A 149 11.03 4.39 2.93
C ILE A 149 11.82 5.06 1.82
N VAL A 150 11.39 6.25 1.41
CA VAL A 150 12.25 7.13 0.62
C VAL A 150 13.09 7.89 1.64
N GLU A 151 14.30 7.41 1.92
CA GLU A 151 15.26 8.22 2.65
C GLU A 151 15.72 9.35 1.72
N PRO A 152 15.54 10.64 2.10
CA PRO A 152 16.10 11.72 1.31
C PRO A 152 17.62 11.71 1.51
N GLU A 153 18.37 11.49 0.43
CA GLU A 153 19.85 11.49 0.41
C GLU A 153 20.51 12.83 0.83
N THR A 154 19.80 13.83 1.37
CA THR A 154 20.33 15.20 1.46
C THR A 154 20.23 15.93 2.80
N ASN A 155 19.65 15.40 3.88
CA ASN A 155 19.57 16.18 5.14
C ASN A 155 20.17 15.50 6.38
N LYS A 156 21.52 15.46 6.43
CA LYS A 156 22.25 15.49 7.70
C LYS A 156 22.07 16.89 8.33
N LYS A 157 21.09 17.05 9.22
CA LYS A 157 21.06 17.98 10.38
C LYS A 157 19.62 18.47 10.66
N THR A 158 18.81 17.60 11.24
CA THR A 158 17.79 17.89 12.27
C THR A 158 17.08 16.57 12.55
N LYS A 159 16.83 16.25 13.82
CA LYS A 159 15.94 15.13 14.19
C LYS A 159 14.52 15.50 13.72
N SER A 160 14.20 15.20 12.46
CA SER A 160 12.86 15.44 11.91
C SER A 160 11.89 14.45 12.56
N LEU A 161 10.93 15.00 13.30
CA LEU A 161 9.70 14.32 13.63
C LEU A 161 8.79 14.45 12.40
N ARG A 162 8.49 13.31 11.77
CA ARG A 162 7.32 13.08 10.89
C ARG A 162 7.49 13.30 9.38
N SER A 163 8.59 12.83 8.80
CA SER A 163 8.52 12.29 7.43
C SER A 163 7.73 10.97 7.45
N ALA A 164 7.16 10.60 6.30
CA ALA A 164 6.48 9.32 6.01
C ALA A 164 7.43 8.11 6.05
N ALA A 165 8.22 7.99 7.12
CA ALA A 165 9.02 6.83 7.45
C ALA A 165 8.18 5.86 8.31
N PRO A 166 8.39 4.54 8.19
CA PRO A 166 7.74 3.54 9.02
C PRO A 166 7.89 3.95 10.48
N LYS A 167 6.72 4.14 11.10
CA LYS A 167 6.60 4.73 12.42
C LYS A 167 7.02 3.73 13.47
N THR A 168 6.81 2.45 13.22
CA THR A 168 7.10 1.41 14.19
C THR A 168 8.41 0.69 13.88
N THR A 169 9.06 0.23 14.94
CA THR A 169 10.23 -0.66 14.81
C THR A 169 9.86 -1.96 14.09
N ALA A 170 8.61 -2.40 14.21
CA ALA A 170 8.09 -3.58 13.52
C ALA A 170 8.03 -3.39 12.00
N GLU A 171 7.43 -2.30 11.50
CA GLU A 171 7.38 -2.01 10.05
C GLU A 171 8.77 -1.94 9.42
N ARG A 172 9.75 -1.32 10.11
CA ARG A 172 11.15 -1.28 9.64
C ARG A 172 11.77 -2.66 9.54
N ARG A 173 11.51 -3.52 10.53
CA ARG A 173 11.98 -4.91 10.53
C ARG A 173 11.31 -5.70 9.41
N GLU A 174 10.04 -5.47 9.15
CA GLU A 174 9.28 -6.13 8.09
C GLU A 174 9.79 -5.75 6.70
N ALA A 175 10.01 -4.46 6.43
CA ALA A 175 10.62 -4.02 5.17
C ALA A 175 12.01 -4.63 4.95
N LYS A 176 12.86 -4.62 5.99
CA LYS A 176 14.18 -5.25 5.94
C LYS A 176 14.08 -6.76 5.70
N LEU A 177 13.16 -7.45 6.37
CA LEU A 177 12.91 -8.88 6.22
C LEU A 177 12.45 -9.21 4.80
N ALA A 178 11.57 -8.38 4.22
CA ALA A 178 11.11 -8.51 2.84
C ALA A 178 12.26 -8.38 1.84
N ASP A 179 13.13 -7.38 1.99
CA ASP A 179 14.28 -7.17 1.11
C ASP A 179 15.28 -8.34 1.18
N GLN A 180 15.57 -8.80 2.40
CA GLN A 180 16.44 -9.96 2.65
C GLN A 180 15.85 -11.24 2.03
N PHE A 181 14.56 -11.50 2.21
CA PHE A 181 13.90 -12.69 1.70
C PHE A 181 13.78 -12.68 0.17
N GLN A 182 13.43 -11.55 -0.43
CA GLN A 182 13.43 -11.40 -1.89
C GLN A 182 14.82 -11.65 -2.47
N SER A 183 15.89 -11.17 -1.81
CA SER A 183 17.27 -11.42 -2.25
C SER A 183 17.64 -12.90 -2.16
N PHE A 184 17.24 -13.56 -1.07
CA PHE A 184 17.44 -15.00 -0.85
C PHE A 184 16.72 -15.85 -1.90
N MET A 185 15.45 -15.56 -2.20
CA MET A 185 14.67 -16.27 -3.22
C MET A 185 15.21 -16.00 -4.63
N LYS A 186 15.63 -14.76 -4.92
CA LYS A 186 16.23 -14.41 -6.20
C LYS A 186 17.56 -15.13 -6.45
N ALA A 187 18.38 -15.32 -5.42
CA ALA A 187 19.60 -16.12 -5.52
C ALA A 187 19.33 -17.59 -5.89
N GLN A 188 18.12 -18.08 -5.62
CA GLN A 188 17.64 -19.41 -6.01
C GLN A 188 16.87 -19.41 -7.34
N GLY A 189 16.90 -18.31 -8.10
CA GLY A 189 16.19 -18.19 -9.38
C GLY A 189 14.67 -18.00 -9.25
N ARG A 190 14.18 -17.65 -8.06
CA ARG A 190 12.76 -17.40 -7.80
C ARG A 190 12.49 -15.90 -7.70
N ASP A 191 11.68 -15.39 -8.63
CA ASP A 191 11.20 -14.02 -8.61
C ASP A 191 9.86 -13.95 -7.89
N LEU A 192 9.83 -13.25 -6.76
CA LEU A 192 8.61 -13.08 -5.98
C LEU A 192 7.74 -11.99 -6.58
N LYS A 193 6.44 -12.17 -6.45
CA LYS A 193 5.38 -11.25 -6.86
C LYS A 193 4.51 -10.93 -5.65
N ARG A 194 3.37 -10.30 -5.87
CA ARG A 194 2.30 -10.16 -4.87
C ARG A 194 0.96 -10.08 -5.59
N PHE A 195 -0.14 -10.21 -4.86
CA PHE A 195 -1.47 -9.93 -5.38
C PHE A 195 -1.94 -8.54 -4.99
N GLN A 196 -2.56 -7.87 -5.96
CA GLN A 196 -3.44 -6.74 -5.72
C GLN A 196 -4.88 -7.24 -5.86
N ILE A 197 -5.62 -7.19 -4.75
CA ILE A 197 -6.96 -7.77 -4.64
C ILE A 197 -7.97 -6.65 -4.46
N THR A 198 -8.94 -6.61 -5.36
CA THR A 198 -10.11 -5.76 -5.26
C THR A 198 -11.31 -6.66 -4.93
N VAL A 199 -12.09 -6.30 -3.91
CA VAL A 199 -13.24 -7.10 -3.47
C VAL A 199 -14.54 -6.41 -3.86
N LYS A 200 -15.46 -7.17 -4.46
CA LYS A 200 -16.79 -6.66 -4.84
C LYS A 200 -17.47 -5.97 -3.65
N GLY A 201 -18.00 -4.77 -3.89
CA GLY A 201 -18.72 -3.99 -2.90
C GLY A 201 -17.83 -3.17 -1.97
N LEU A 202 -16.51 -3.34 -2.02
CA LEU A 202 -15.55 -2.55 -1.27
C LEU A 202 -14.91 -1.47 -2.14
N THR A 203 -14.44 -0.41 -1.50
CA THR A 203 -13.68 0.67 -2.17
C THR A 203 -12.18 0.52 -1.98
N GLY A 204 -11.76 -0.14 -0.88
CA GLY A 204 -10.37 -0.45 -0.61
C GLY A 204 -9.79 -1.55 -1.51
N THR A 205 -8.46 -1.52 -1.66
CA THR A 205 -7.68 -2.58 -2.32
C THR A 205 -6.76 -3.24 -1.29
N LEU A 206 -6.74 -4.56 -1.26
CA LEU A 206 -5.81 -5.35 -0.45
C LEU A 206 -4.54 -5.65 -1.25
N LEU A 207 -3.40 -5.63 -0.57
CA LEU A 207 -2.11 -6.06 -1.12
C LEU A 207 -1.58 -7.17 -0.24
N THR A 208 -1.20 -8.30 -0.85
CA THR A 208 -0.45 -9.33 -0.14
C THR A 208 1.01 -8.88 0.00
N ASP A 209 1.75 -9.46 0.95
CA ASP A 209 3.16 -9.12 1.09
C ASP A 209 4.00 -9.71 -0.03
N LEU A 210 4.11 -11.05 -0.09
CA LEU A 210 4.90 -11.75 -1.10
C LEU A 210 4.17 -13.00 -1.60
N TYR A 211 4.41 -13.35 -2.86
CA TYR A 211 3.84 -14.50 -3.55
C TYR A 211 4.91 -15.16 -4.41
N ASP A 212 5.16 -16.44 -4.19
CA ASP A 212 5.97 -17.26 -5.09
C ASP A 212 5.08 -17.91 -6.13
N ALA A 213 5.20 -17.47 -7.39
CA ALA A 213 4.42 -18.01 -8.49
C ALA A 213 4.86 -19.43 -8.92
N GLN A 214 6.10 -19.83 -8.63
CA GLN A 214 6.60 -21.17 -8.97
C GLN A 214 6.14 -22.20 -7.95
N GLY A 215 6.30 -21.89 -6.66
CA GLY A 215 5.82 -22.73 -5.56
C GLY A 215 4.33 -22.60 -5.26
N HIS A 216 3.66 -21.60 -5.84
CA HIS A 216 2.27 -21.24 -5.54
C HIS A 216 2.04 -21.00 -4.03
N VAL A 217 2.90 -20.17 -3.41
CA VAL A 217 2.87 -19.89 -1.97
C VAL A 217 2.65 -18.40 -1.69
N LEU A 218 1.65 -18.08 -0.87
CA LEU A 218 1.46 -16.76 -0.26
C LEU A 218 2.27 -16.66 1.03
N TYR A 219 3.10 -15.64 1.11
CA TYR A 219 3.87 -15.30 2.30
C TYR A 219 3.29 -14.05 2.93
N GLU A 220 3.01 -14.10 4.22
CA GLU A 220 2.66 -12.94 5.04
C GLU A 220 3.79 -12.68 6.04
N LEU A 221 4.31 -11.46 6.00
CA LEU A 221 5.49 -11.04 6.74
C LEU A 221 5.04 -10.34 8.02
N LYS A 222 5.82 -10.53 9.08
CA LYS A 222 5.67 -9.73 10.30
C LYS A 222 7.02 -9.35 10.86
N GLY A 223 7.17 -8.08 11.26
CA GLY A 223 8.40 -7.57 11.87
C GLY A 223 8.73 -8.09 13.28
N THR A 224 7.89 -8.96 13.88
CA THR A 224 8.10 -9.55 15.21
C THR A 224 7.55 -10.98 15.28
N CYS A 225 8.05 -11.80 16.20
CA CYS A 225 7.58 -13.16 16.45
C CYS A 225 6.52 -13.25 17.57
N THR A 226 5.82 -12.15 17.84
CA THR A 226 4.80 -12.09 18.91
C THR A 226 3.55 -12.88 18.52
N ARG A 227 2.79 -13.35 19.51
CA ARG A 227 1.54 -14.09 19.27
C ARG A 227 0.54 -13.25 18.50
N GLU A 228 0.48 -11.95 18.80
CA GLU A 228 -0.38 -10.98 18.14
C GLU A 228 -0.03 -10.87 16.66
N ALA A 229 1.27 -10.73 16.34
CA ALA A 229 1.75 -10.67 14.97
C ALA A 229 1.45 -11.95 14.18
N VAL A 230 1.72 -13.12 14.76
CA VAL A 230 1.44 -14.42 14.11
C VAL A 230 -0.05 -14.61 13.86
N ARG A 231 -0.91 -14.27 14.82
CA ARG A 231 -2.37 -14.34 14.64
C ARG A 231 -2.88 -13.39 13.55
N MET A 232 -2.32 -12.19 13.48
CA MET A 232 -2.63 -11.25 12.41
C MET A 232 -2.25 -11.83 11.05
N ALA A 233 -1.04 -12.42 10.94
CA ALA A 233 -0.58 -13.04 9.71
C ALA A 233 -1.49 -14.19 9.25
N ILE A 234 -1.92 -15.04 10.18
CA ILE A 234 -2.89 -16.12 9.92
C ILE A 234 -4.19 -15.54 9.36
N GLY A 235 -4.75 -14.52 10.01
CA GLY A 235 -6.00 -13.89 9.56
C GLY A 235 -5.90 -13.34 8.15
N GLN A 236 -4.83 -12.62 7.85
CA GLN A 236 -4.57 -12.06 6.52
C GLN A 236 -4.38 -13.14 5.46
N LEU A 237 -3.60 -14.19 5.72
CA LEU A 237 -3.42 -15.31 4.79
C LEU A 237 -4.75 -16.04 4.48
N LEU A 238 -5.55 -16.31 5.52
CA LEU A 238 -6.85 -16.97 5.37
C LEU A 238 -7.88 -16.09 4.66
N ASP A 239 -7.74 -14.76 4.75
CA ASP A 239 -8.53 -13.81 3.98
C ASP A 239 -8.13 -13.81 2.50
N TYR A 240 -6.84 -13.54 2.22
CA TYR A 240 -6.33 -13.38 0.86
C TYR A 240 -6.52 -14.62 0.00
N ARG A 241 -6.33 -15.84 0.55
CA ARG A 241 -6.45 -17.10 -0.19
C ARG A 241 -7.81 -17.31 -0.85
N ARG A 242 -8.86 -16.62 -0.37
CA ARG A 242 -10.22 -16.72 -0.93
C ARG A 242 -10.34 -16.07 -2.31
N HIS A 243 -9.38 -15.23 -2.67
CA HIS A 243 -9.42 -14.39 -3.87
C HIS A 243 -8.33 -14.74 -4.88
N VAL A 244 -7.34 -15.55 -4.49
CA VAL A 244 -6.20 -15.91 -5.33
C VAL A 244 -6.52 -17.08 -6.25
N GLU A 245 -6.04 -16.99 -7.49
CA GLU A 245 -6.06 -18.05 -8.48
C GLU A 245 -4.62 -18.37 -8.95
N PRO A 246 -4.25 -19.65 -9.16
CA PRO A 246 -5.04 -20.86 -8.90
C PRO A 246 -5.51 -20.99 -7.44
N ARG A 247 -6.61 -21.72 -7.21
CA ARG A 247 -7.13 -21.91 -5.85
C ARG A 247 -6.19 -22.74 -4.99
N TYR A 248 -6.28 -22.48 -3.68
CA TYR A 248 -5.55 -23.17 -2.62
C TYR A 248 -4.02 -22.98 -2.70
N PRO A 249 -3.52 -21.72 -2.68
CA PRO A 249 -2.10 -21.49 -2.52
C PRO A 249 -1.61 -22.08 -1.20
N GLY A 250 -0.35 -22.54 -1.19
CA GLY A 250 0.37 -22.77 0.05
C GLY A 250 0.41 -21.46 0.84
N LEU A 251 0.36 -21.56 2.17
CA LEU A 251 0.38 -20.41 3.06
C LEU A 251 1.64 -20.48 3.90
N ALA A 252 2.33 -19.35 4.04
CA ALA A 252 3.53 -19.26 4.85
C ALA A 252 3.56 -17.96 5.65
N VAL A 253 3.93 -18.06 6.92
CA VAL A 253 4.26 -16.89 7.75
C VAL A 253 5.79 -16.72 7.74
N LEU A 254 6.25 -15.52 7.41
CA LEU A 254 7.67 -15.18 7.39
C LEU A 254 8.04 -14.27 8.57
N LEU A 255 8.95 -14.73 9.42
CA LEU A 255 9.34 -14.06 10.68
C LEU A 255 10.84 -13.72 10.75
N PRO A 256 11.24 -12.70 11.53
CA PRO A 256 12.64 -12.29 11.68
C PRO A 256 13.46 -13.20 12.63
N GLY A 257 12.87 -14.29 13.10
CA GLY A 257 13.44 -15.21 14.07
C GLY A 257 12.48 -16.37 14.38
N GLU A 258 12.99 -17.39 15.04
CA GLU A 258 12.19 -18.54 15.45
C GLU A 258 11.13 -18.12 16.49
N PRO A 259 9.83 -18.38 16.28
CA PRO A 259 8.80 -18.11 17.27
C PRO A 259 8.76 -19.20 18.35
N HIS A 260 8.09 -18.90 19.46
CA HIS A 260 7.86 -19.87 20.54
C HIS A 260 7.17 -21.15 20.02
N GLU A 261 7.48 -22.30 20.62
CA GLU A 261 7.02 -23.62 20.19
C GLU A 261 5.49 -23.72 19.99
N ASP A 262 4.73 -23.19 20.93
CA ASP A 262 3.27 -23.10 20.84
C ASP A 262 2.76 -22.42 19.54
N LEU A 263 3.43 -21.35 19.07
CA LEU A 263 3.05 -20.68 17.83
C LEU A 263 3.39 -21.52 16.60
N ARG A 264 4.47 -22.32 16.65
CA ARG A 264 4.79 -23.28 15.59
C ARG A 264 3.75 -24.38 15.52
N ALA A 265 3.32 -24.90 16.67
CA ALA A 265 2.26 -25.89 16.76
C ALA A 265 0.94 -25.36 16.18
N LEU A 266 0.59 -24.10 16.49
CA LEU A 266 -0.59 -23.43 15.92
C LEU A 266 -0.51 -23.33 14.39
N LEU A 267 0.64 -22.91 13.84
CA LEU A 267 0.82 -22.81 12.39
C LEU A 267 0.72 -24.18 11.71
N ALA A 268 1.33 -25.21 12.32
CA ALA A 268 1.27 -26.58 11.84
C ALA A 268 -0.17 -27.14 11.84
N GLU A 269 -0.94 -26.91 12.90
CA GLU A 269 -2.35 -27.32 12.99
C GLU A 269 -3.20 -26.70 11.87
N LEU A 270 -2.91 -25.44 11.52
CA LEU A 270 -3.60 -24.72 10.45
C LEU A 270 -3.04 -25.02 9.05
N GLN A 271 -2.03 -25.88 8.94
CA GLN A 271 -1.32 -26.18 7.70
C GLN A 271 -0.73 -24.93 7.02
N ILE A 272 -0.21 -24.02 7.85
CA ILE A 272 0.50 -22.82 7.43
C ILE A 272 1.98 -23.07 7.70
N SER A 273 2.81 -23.00 6.67
CA SER A 273 4.25 -23.13 6.79
C SER A 273 4.84 -21.95 7.58
N LEU A 274 5.93 -22.21 8.29
CA LEU A 274 6.72 -21.17 8.92
C LEU A 274 8.04 -21.04 8.16
N ALA A 275 8.38 -19.83 7.73
CA ALA A 275 9.73 -19.49 7.30
C ALA A 275 10.31 -18.45 8.27
N TYR A 276 11.58 -18.56 8.64
CA TYR A 276 12.19 -17.59 9.55
C TYR A 276 13.68 -17.41 9.31
N TRP A 277 14.20 -16.26 9.72
CA TRP A 277 15.62 -15.94 9.70
C TRP A 277 16.32 -16.51 10.95
N ASP A 278 17.37 -17.33 10.78
CA ASP A 278 18.13 -17.92 11.90
C ASP A 278 19.34 -17.08 12.37
N GLY A 279 19.64 -16.00 11.65
CA GLY A 279 20.85 -15.20 11.84
C GLY A 279 21.79 -15.21 10.64
N ALA A 280 21.68 -16.22 9.77
CA ALA A 280 22.55 -16.41 8.60
C ALA A 280 21.77 -16.72 7.31
N THR A 281 20.67 -17.45 7.39
CA THR A 281 19.84 -17.84 6.25
C THR A 281 18.36 -17.92 6.64
N PHE A 282 17.49 -18.13 5.64
CA PHE A 282 16.11 -18.49 5.89
C PHE A 282 15.95 -20.00 6.03
N ILE A 283 15.20 -20.40 7.05
CA ILE A 283 14.91 -21.79 7.43
C ILE A 283 13.43 -22.09 7.11
N ASP A 284 13.14 -23.37 6.84
CA ASP A 284 11.80 -23.92 6.60
C ASP A 284 11.00 -23.25 5.47
N VAL A 285 11.71 -22.68 4.49
CA VAL A 285 11.10 -22.04 3.31
C VAL A 285 10.41 -23.11 2.45
N PRO A 286 9.08 -23.05 2.25
CA PRO A 286 8.39 -23.99 1.36
C PRO A 286 8.76 -23.69 -0.09
N LEU A 287 9.22 -24.72 -0.80
CA LEU A 287 9.67 -24.66 -2.20
C LEU A 287 8.65 -25.27 -3.15
#